data_AF-A0A2U1B2H0-F1
#
_entry.id   AF-A0A2U1B2H0-F1
#
_cell.length_a   1.000
_cell.length_b   1.000
_cell.length_c   1.000
_cell.angle_alpha   90.00
_cell.angle_beta   90.00
_cell.angle_gamma   90.00
#
_symmetry.space_group_name_H-M   'P 1'
#
loop_
_entity.id
_entity.type
_entity.pdbx_description
1 polymer ?
#
loop_
_entity_poly.entity_id
_entity_poly.type
_entity_poly.pdbx_seq_one_letter_code
_entity_poly.pdbx_strand_id
1 'polypeptide(L)'
;MQIKSARKAIKDTLNIELSDKAAQELYLNICNFMLHNDDKCYISVIRYKYLLLCGEISTAVSDYLVMEQLIEKMQAKHPLVLSSIAYIARYKS
;
A
#
# COMPACT_ATOMS: atom_id res chain seq x y z
N MET A 1 -0.36 -6.38 21.57
CA MET A 1 0.48 -5.97 20.42
C MET A 1 -0.44 -5.83 19.22
N GLN A 2 -0.64 -4.63 18.67
CA GLN A 2 -1.59 -4.45 17.56
C GLN A 2 -1.08 -5.19 16.32
N ILE A 3 -1.96 -5.95 15.66
CA ILE A 3 -1.64 -6.74 14.47
C ILE A 3 -1.30 -5.74 13.34
N LYS A 4 -0.02 -5.68 12.94
CA LYS A 4 0.42 -4.92 11.76
C LYS A 4 0.02 -5.70 10.50
N SER A 5 -0.64 -5.04 9.56
CA SER A 5 -1.07 -5.60 8.27
C SER A 5 -1.27 -4.49 7.23
N ALA A 6 -1.32 -4.82 5.94
CA ALA A 6 -1.61 -3.83 4.89
C ALA A 6 -2.95 -3.09 5.13
N ARG A 7 -3.98 -3.78 5.64
CA ARG A 7 -5.25 -3.18 6.03
C ARG A 7 -5.07 -2.14 7.15
N LYS A 8 -4.25 -2.47 8.15
CA LYS A 8 -3.91 -1.55 9.24
C LYS A 8 -3.21 -0.30 8.67
N ALA A 9 -2.26 -0.46 7.75
CA ALA A 9 -1.58 0.67 7.11
C ALA A 9 -2.57 1.58 6.35
N ILE A 10 -3.51 1.01 5.59
CA ILE A 10 -4.58 1.78 4.92
C ILE A 10 -5.40 2.58 5.93
N LYS A 11 -5.82 1.95 7.04
CA LYS A 11 -6.57 2.63 8.09
C LYS A 11 -5.77 3.77 8.71
N ASP A 12 -4.50 3.53 9.02
CA ASP A 12 -3.64 4.50 9.70
C ASP A 12 -3.28 5.70 8.79
N THR A 13 -3.09 5.47 7.47
CA THR A 13 -2.66 6.50 6.51
C THR A 13 -3.80 7.22 5.78
N LEU A 14 -4.82 6.49 5.34
CA LEU A 14 -5.95 7.05 4.57
C LEU A 14 -7.18 7.32 5.43
N ASN A 15 -7.19 6.86 6.69
CA ASN A 15 -8.35 6.93 7.59
C ASN A 15 -9.62 6.31 6.99
N ILE A 16 -9.44 5.18 6.28
CA ILE A 16 -10.52 4.41 5.67
C ILE A 16 -10.55 3.01 6.28
N GLU A 17 -11.76 2.52 6.57
CA GLU A 17 -11.99 1.15 7.02
C GLU A 17 -12.47 0.30 5.86
N LEU A 18 -11.72 -0.77 5.54
CA LEU A 18 -11.99 -1.69 4.43
C LEU A 18 -12.04 -3.13 4.94
N SER A 19 -12.77 -3.99 4.22
CA SER A 19 -12.63 -5.44 4.37
C SER A 19 -11.24 -5.90 3.92
N ASP A 20 -10.81 -7.11 4.32
CA ASP A 20 -9.51 -7.65 3.90
C ASP A 20 -9.42 -7.77 2.37
N LYS A 21 -10.51 -8.17 1.72
CA LYS A 21 -10.59 -8.28 0.26
C LYS A 21 -10.42 -6.91 -0.42
N ALA A 22 -11.16 -5.89 0.03
CA ALA A 22 -11.06 -4.54 -0.54
C ALA A 22 -9.69 -3.90 -0.27
N ALA A 23 -9.09 -4.16 0.90
CA ALA A 23 -7.74 -3.73 1.21
C ALA A 23 -6.69 -4.36 0.28
N GLN A 24 -6.84 -5.66 -0.03
CA GLN A 24 -5.97 -6.36 -0.96
C GLN A 24 -6.14 -5.86 -2.40
N GLU A 25 -7.37 -5.61 -2.85
CA GLU A 25 -7.66 -5.00 -4.15
C GLU A 25 -7.04 -3.61 -4.26
N LEU A 26 -7.18 -2.76 -3.23
CA LEU A 26 -6.55 -1.45 -3.18
C LEU A 26 -5.03 -1.55 -3.31
N TYR A 27 -4.40 -2.43 -2.54
CA TYR A 27 -2.95 -2.68 -2.61
C TYR A 27 -2.51 -3.07 -4.03
N LEU A 28 -3.21 -4.01 -4.67
CA LEU A 28 -2.91 -4.46 -6.03
C LEU A 28 -3.09 -3.34 -7.06
N ASN A 29 -4.15 -2.55 -6.95
CA ASN A 29 -4.41 -1.42 -7.84
C ASN A 29 -3.32 -0.34 -7.74
N ILE A 30 -2.87 -0.03 -6.53
CA ILE A 30 -1.74 0.88 -6.30
C ILE A 30 -0.46 0.31 -6.91
N CYS A 31 -0.14 -0.97 -6.66
CA CYS A 31 1.03 -1.61 -7.23
C CYS A 31 1.03 -1.57 -8.76
N ASN A 32 -0.10 -1.91 -9.39
CA ASN A 32 -0.25 -1.90 -10.84
C ASN A 32 -0.10 -0.48 -11.41
N PHE A 33 -0.73 0.51 -10.78
CA PHE A 33 -0.58 1.90 -11.19
C PHE A 33 0.89 2.33 -11.16
N MET A 34 1.59 2.05 -10.05
CA MET A 34 3.00 2.40 -9.90
C MET A 34 3.89 1.66 -10.89
N LEU A 35 3.66 0.37 -11.12
CA LEU A 35 4.42 -0.40 -12.11
C LEU A 35 4.34 0.21 -13.52
N HIS A 36 3.17 0.71 -13.91
CA HIS A 36 2.96 1.26 -15.25
C HIS A 36 3.33 2.74 -15.41
N ASN A 37 3.26 3.53 -14.33
CA ASN A 37 3.40 4.99 -14.41
C ASN A 37 4.64 5.53 -13.69
N ASP A 38 5.22 4.77 -12.74
CA ASP A 38 6.43 5.13 -11.99
C ASP A 38 7.21 3.86 -11.61
N ASP A 39 7.72 3.17 -12.63
CA ASP A 39 8.42 1.88 -12.53
C ASP A 39 9.61 1.93 -11.56
N LYS A 40 10.38 3.02 -11.56
CA LYS A 40 11.49 3.27 -10.63
C LYS A 40 11.01 3.31 -9.19
N CYS A 41 9.88 3.97 -8.92
CA CYS A 41 9.30 3.96 -7.60
C CYS A 41 8.82 2.57 -7.19
N TYR A 42 8.16 1.84 -8.10
CA TYR A 42 7.73 0.47 -7.84
C TYR A 42 8.91 -0.46 -7.51
N ILE A 43 9.99 -0.40 -8.30
CA ILE A 43 11.24 -1.14 -8.05
C ILE A 43 11.84 -0.77 -6.70
N SER A 44 11.84 0.52 -6.33
CA SER A 44 12.31 0.97 -5.02
C SER A 44 11.52 0.34 -3.86
N VAL A 45 10.20 0.22 -3.99
CA VAL A 45 9.35 -0.41 -2.98
C VAL A 45 9.61 -1.92 -2.89
N ILE A 46 9.77 -2.61 -4.03
CA ILE A 46 10.12 -4.04 -4.03
C ILE A 46 11.47 -4.27 -3.35
N ARG A 47 12.47 -3.44 -3.66
CA ARG A 47 13.79 -3.52 -3.01
C ARG A 47 13.69 -3.31 -1.52
N TYR A 48 12.86 -2.36 -1.07
CA TYR A 48 12.60 -2.14 0.34
C TYR A 48 11.99 -3.38 1.00
N LYS A 49 10.96 -3.99 0.40
CA LYS A 49 10.36 -5.24 0.89
C LYS A 49 11.39 -6.37 0.99
N TYR A 50 12.22 -6.53 -0.02
CA TYR A 50 13.29 -7.54 -0.03
C TYR A 50 14.27 -7.34 1.13
N LEU A 51 14.72 -6.10 1.37
CA LEU A 51 15.63 -5.78 2.48
C LEU A 51 15.01 -6.10 3.84
N LEU A 52 13.72 -5.79 4.04
CA LEU A 52 13.01 -6.12 5.28
C LEU A 52 12.97 -7.64 5.52
N LEU A 53 12.65 -8.41 4.48
CA LEU A 53 12.60 -9.87 4.57
C LEU A 53 13.99 -10.49 4.81
N CYS A 54 15.04 -9.95 4.19
CA CYS A 54 16.42 -10.35 4.47
C CYS A 54 16.87 -10.02 5.90
N GLY A 55 16.28 -8.98 6.51
CA GLY A 55 16.48 -8.63 7.92
C GLY A 55 15.60 -9.43 8.89
N GLU A 56 15.01 -10.54 8.45
CA GLU A 56 14.12 -11.41 9.23
C GLU A 56 12.88 -10.69 9.80
N ILE A 57 12.50 -9.54 9.23
CA ILE A 57 11.26 -8.85 9.60
C ILE A 57 10.09 -9.68 9.10
N SER A 58 9.13 -9.93 9.99
CA SER A 58 7.97 -10.76 9.65
C SER A 58 7.19 -10.18 8.46
N THR A 59 6.61 -11.06 7.65
CA THR A 59 5.86 -10.69 6.45
C THR A 59 4.76 -9.67 6.76
N ALA A 60 4.02 -9.86 7.86
CA ALA A 60 2.94 -8.97 8.25
C ALA A 60 3.41 -7.53 8.55
N VAL A 61 4.57 -7.39 9.21
CA VAL A 61 5.18 -6.09 9.49
C VAL A 61 5.74 -5.48 8.20
N SER A 62 6.37 -6.30 7.36
CA SER A 62 6.90 -5.86 6.07
C SER A 62 5.80 -5.35 5.15
N ASP A 63 4.67 -6.05 5.07
CA ASP A 63 3.51 -5.65 4.27
C ASP A 63 2.88 -4.34 4.76
N TYR A 64 2.84 -4.12 6.08
CA TYR A 64 2.41 -2.84 6.66
C TYR A 64 3.31 -1.69 6.18
N LEU A 65 4.63 -1.83 6.36
CA LEU A 65 5.60 -0.78 6.01
C LEU A 65 5.63 -0.50 4.50
N VAL A 66 5.51 -1.54 3.69
CA VAL A 66 5.45 -1.41 2.23
C VAL A 66 4.19 -0.67 1.80
N MET A 67 3.04 -0.99 2.40
CA MET A 67 1.80 -0.30 2.07
C MET A 67 1.81 1.16 2.48
N GLU A 68 2.30 1.47 3.68
CA GLU A 68 2.50 2.84 4.16
C GLU A 68 3.36 3.64 3.17
N GLN A 69 4.53 3.10 2.80
CA GLN A 69 5.43 3.76 1.85
C GLN A 69 4.82 3.95 0.46
N LEU A 70 4.03 2.98 -0.03
CA LEU A 70 3.33 3.10 -1.32
C LEU A 70 2.31 4.24 -1.28
N ILE A 71 1.51 4.30 -0.21
CA ILE A 71 0.49 5.34 -0.03
C ILE A 71 1.15 6.72 0.07
N GLU A 72 2.22 6.87 0.85
CA GLU A 72 2.96 8.14 0.97
C GLU A 72 3.52 8.61 -0.38
N LYS A 73 4.14 7.71 -1.15
CA LYS A 73 4.70 8.06 -2.47
C LYS A 73 3.62 8.40 -3.47
N MET A 74 2.50 7.68 -3.45
CA MET A 74 1.32 8.00 -4.25
C MET A 74 0.71 9.35 -3.85
N GLN A 75 0.60 9.64 -2.56
CA GLN A 75 0.08 10.91 -2.07
C GLN A 75 0.97 12.09 -2.51
N ALA A 76 2.29 11.89 -2.52
CA ALA A 76 3.24 12.93 -2.92
C ALA A 76 3.24 13.21 -4.43
N LYS A 77 3.12 12.18 -5.27
CA LYS A 77 3.25 12.32 -6.74
C LYS A 77 1.93 12.29 -7.50
N HIS A 78 0.95 11.53 -7.01
CA HIS A 78 -0.31 11.22 -7.69
C HIS A 78 -1.52 11.31 -6.75
N PRO A 79 -1.72 12.42 -6.00
CA PRO A 79 -2.74 12.51 -4.96
C PRO A 79 -4.17 12.32 -5.47
N LEU A 80 -4.48 12.81 -6.67
CA LEU A 80 -5.81 12.65 -7.27
C LEU A 80 -6.10 11.19 -7.65
N VAL A 81 -5.08 10.46 -8.10
CA VAL A 81 -5.20 9.04 -8.44
C VAL A 81 -5.43 8.23 -7.18
N LEU A 82 -4.61 8.46 -6.14
CA LEU A 82 -4.78 7.83 -4.83
C LEU A 82 -6.19 8.04 -4.27
N SER A 83 -6.66 9.29 -4.28
CA SER A 83 -8.01 9.65 -3.83
C SER A 83 -9.08 8.90 -4.60
N SER A 84 -8.93 8.80 -5.93
CA SER A 84 -9.89 8.11 -6.80
C SER A 84 -9.94 6.61 -6.53
N ILE A 85 -8.79 5.94 -6.45
CA ILE A 85 -8.71 4.50 -6.20
C ILE A 85 -9.22 4.18 -4.79
N ALA A 86 -8.85 4.99 -3.79
CA ALA A 86 -9.32 4.83 -2.41
C ALA A 86 -10.84 5.02 -2.29
N TYR A 87 -11.41 5.99 -3.00
CA TYR A 87 -12.86 6.19 -3.06
C TYR A 87 -13.57 4.97 -3.65
N ILE A 88 -13.07 4.45 -4.77
CA ILE A 88 -13.63 3.25 -5.41
C ILE A 88 -13.56 2.05 -4.46
N ALA A 89 -12.41 1.81 -3.82
CA ALA A 89 -12.26 0.72 -2.87
C ALA A 89 -13.20 0.83 -1.65
N ARG A 90 -13.51 2.06 -1.22
CA ARG A 90 -14.41 2.30 -0.07
C ARG A 90 -15.89 2.14 -0.40
N TYR A 91 -16.31 2.53 -1.59
CA TYR A 91 -17.74 2.69 -1.90
C TYR A 91 -18.25 1.84 -3.07
N LYS A 92 -17.36 1.17 -3.81
CA LYS A 92 -17.69 0.44 -5.04
C LYS A 92 -17.05 -0.96 -5.18
N SER A 93 -16.32 -1.46 -4.16
CA SER A 93 -15.76 -2.83 -4.09
C SER A 93 -16.68 -3.80 -3.35
#